data_AF-A0A640UMG7-F1
#
_entry.id   AF-A0A640UMG7-F1
#
_cell.length_a   1.000
_cell.length_b   1.000
_cell.length_c   1.000
_cell.angle_alpha   90.00
_cell.angle_beta   90.00
_cell.angle_gamma   90.00
#
_symmetry.space_group_name_H-M   'P 1'
#
loop_
_entity.id
_entity.type
_entity.pdbx_description
1 polymer ?
#
loop_
_entity_poly.entity_id
_entity_poly.type
_entity_poly.pdbx_seq_one_letter_code
_entity_poly.pdbx_strand_id
1 'polypeptide(L)'
;MSYAELLALHEHLGGGTPFATQHGVKGQEFNRVLAMVSKGHSRFQIPEMLANFSRRDELTDKELEAFIRARNLFYVACSRAREHLAILFTTKLEPAALDTLREWVDESRITSLRFDGDTVVGG
;
A
#
# COMPACT_ATOMS: atom_id res chain seq x y z
N MET A 1 -9.72 -18.43 3.94
CA MET A 1 -8.29 -18.53 4.29
C MET A 1 -8.23 -19.15 5.65
N SER A 2 -7.47 -20.23 5.78
CA SER A 2 -7.24 -20.83 7.09
C SER A 2 -6.39 -19.86 7.91
N TYR A 3 -6.57 -19.85 9.23
CA TYR A 3 -5.77 -19.11 10.20
C TYR A 3 -4.25 -19.18 9.92
N ALA A 4 -3.79 -20.23 9.24
CA ALA A 4 -2.41 -20.40 8.79
C ALA A 4 -1.92 -19.37 7.78
N GLU A 5 -2.75 -18.75 6.94
CA GLU A 5 -2.28 -17.70 5.98
C GLU A 5 -2.09 -16.35 6.68
N LEU A 6 -2.97 -16.03 7.63
CA LEU A 6 -2.80 -14.88 8.52
C LEU A 6 -1.60 -15.09 9.46
N LEU A 7 -1.42 -16.32 9.93
CA LEU A 7 -0.27 -16.72 10.75
C LEU A 7 1.01 -16.77 9.93
N ALA A 8 0.98 -17.17 8.66
CA ALA A 8 2.12 -17.11 7.75
C ALA A 8 2.46 -15.66 7.41
N LEU A 9 1.48 -14.77 7.27
CA LEU A 9 1.74 -13.33 7.19
C LEU A 9 2.36 -12.82 8.50
N HIS A 10 1.87 -13.24 9.66
CA HIS A 10 2.39 -12.85 10.98
C HIS A 10 3.79 -13.42 11.28
N GLU A 11 4.07 -14.67 10.92
CA GLU A 11 5.38 -15.33 11.04
C GLU A 11 6.36 -14.82 10.00
N HIS A 12 5.89 -14.59 8.76
CA HIS A 12 6.66 -13.89 7.74
C HIS A 12 6.90 -12.43 8.15
N LEU A 13 6.08 -11.81 8.99
CA LEU A 13 6.36 -10.48 9.55
C LEU A 13 7.39 -10.49 10.69
N GLY A 14 7.87 -11.67 11.12
CA GLY A 14 8.91 -11.83 12.12
C GLY A 14 8.40 -11.43 13.50
N GLY A 15 8.24 -12.41 14.39
CA GLY A 15 7.79 -12.20 15.76
C GLY A 15 8.44 -10.99 16.42
N GLY A 16 7.62 -9.98 16.73
CA GLY A 16 8.05 -8.73 17.34
C GLY A 16 7.60 -7.50 16.56
N THR A 17 6.30 -7.27 16.43
CA THR A 17 5.77 -5.99 15.96
C THR A 17 5.59 -5.04 17.16
N PRO A 18 6.43 -4.00 17.36
CA PRO A 18 6.02 -2.88 18.18
C PRO A 18 5.01 -2.09 17.34
N PHE A 19 3.73 -2.25 17.65
CA PHE A 19 2.68 -1.35 17.17
C PHE A 19 2.99 0.07 17.69
N ALA A 20 3.77 0.84 16.93
CA ALA A 20 4.07 2.23 17.25
C ALA A 20 3.14 3.14 16.45
N THR A 21 2.04 3.59 17.08
CA THR A 21 1.34 4.81 16.65
C THR A 21 2.30 5.99 16.71
N GLN A 22 2.27 6.86 15.71
CA GLN A 22 3.15 8.02 15.47
C GLN A 22 3.35 9.00 16.65
N HIS A 23 4.03 8.62 17.73
CA HIS A 23 4.53 9.52 18.77
C HIS A 23 5.87 9.03 19.34
N GLY A 24 6.90 8.92 18.48
CA GLY A 24 8.28 8.88 18.96
C GLY A 24 9.22 7.85 18.34
N VAL A 25 9.37 7.82 17.01
CA VAL A 25 10.49 7.06 16.39
C VAL A 25 11.20 7.92 15.34
N LYS A 26 12.17 8.70 15.82
CA LYS A 26 13.19 9.35 14.99
C LYS A 26 14.25 8.29 14.67
N GLY A 27 14.18 7.69 13.48
CA GLY A 27 15.28 6.90 12.90
C GLY A 27 15.18 5.38 12.94
N GLN A 28 14.00 4.77 13.06
CA GLN A 28 13.86 3.31 12.91
C GLN A 28 13.42 2.96 11.48
N GLU A 29 14.27 2.19 10.79
CA GLU A 29 13.95 1.50 9.55
C GLU A 29 13.56 0.07 9.92
N PHE A 30 12.41 -0.40 9.43
CA PHE A 30 11.85 -1.69 9.80
C PHE A 30 12.20 -2.72 8.71
N ASN A 31 12.64 -3.92 9.10
CA ASN A 31 12.96 -4.99 8.15
C ASN A 31 11.72 -5.36 7.33
N ARG A 32 10.54 -5.29 7.94
CA ARG A 32 9.26 -5.66 7.33
C ARG A 32 8.22 -4.59 7.62
N VAL A 33 7.56 -4.07 6.59
CA VAL A 33 6.59 -2.98 6.69
C VAL A 33 5.28 -3.39 6.03
N LEU A 34 4.18 -3.17 6.76
CA LEU A 34 2.83 -3.20 6.20
C LEU A 34 2.29 -1.76 6.12
N ALA A 35 2.16 -1.22 4.92
CA ALA A 35 1.55 0.07 4.69
C ALA A 35 0.06 -0.11 4.37
N MET A 36 -0.83 0.43 5.22
CA MET A 36 -2.26 0.39 4.97
C MET A 36 -2.74 1.69 4.32
N VAL A 37 -3.33 1.58 3.13
CA VAL A 37 -3.91 2.69 2.38
C VAL A 37 -5.43 2.62 2.51
N SER A 38 -6.02 3.67 3.10
CA SER A 38 -7.47 3.79 3.28
C SER A 38 -8.02 5.10 2.74
N LYS A 39 -9.31 5.08 2.35
CA LYS A 39 -10.06 6.31 2.02
C LYS A 39 -10.35 7.07 3.31
N GLY A 40 -9.46 7.99 3.66
CA GLY A 40 -9.64 8.88 4.81
C GLY A 40 -8.74 10.13 4.78
N HIS A 41 -7.70 10.11 3.95
CA HIS A 41 -6.77 11.23 3.84
C HIS A 41 -7.08 12.08 2.59
N SER A 42 -7.97 13.07 2.73
CA SER A 42 -8.42 13.93 1.62
C SER A 42 -7.30 14.64 0.86
N ARG A 43 -6.12 14.79 1.48
CA ARG A 43 -4.93 15.42 0.88
C ARG A 43 -4.03 14.47 0.09
N PHE A 44 -4.15 13.15 0.28
CA PHE A 44 -3.23 12.17 -0.30
C PHE A 44 -4.02 11.01 -0.92
N GLN A 45 -4.41 11.19 -2.17
CA GLN A 45 -5.21 10.23 -2.91
C GLN A 45 -4.28 9.25 -3.65
N ILE A 46 -3.65 8.33 -2.91
CA ILE A 46 -2.74 7.32 -3.48
C ILE A 46 -3.43 6.47 -4.58
N PRO A 47 -4.68 5.99 -4.41
CA PRO A 47 -5.37 5.24 -5.47
C PRO A 47 -5.53 6.05 -6.77
N GLU A 48 -5.86 7.34 -6.67
CA GLU A 48 -5.99 8.23 -7.82
C GLU A 48 -4.63 8.55 -8.46
N MET A 49 -3.59 8.69 -7.64
CA MET A 49 -2.22 8.84 -8.12
C MET A 49 -1.78 7.62 -8.93
N LEU A 50 -2.07 6.41 -8.46
CA LEU A 50 -1.81 5.17 -9.20
C LEU A 50 -2.61 5.15 -10.52
N ALA A 51 -3.91 5.46 -10.49
CA ALA A 51 -4.75 5.46 -11.68
C ALA A 51 -4.27 6.46 -12.76
N ASN A 52 -3.68 7.57 -12.34
CA ASN A 52 -3.19 8.62 -13.24
C ASN A 52 -1.71 8.46 -13.65
N PHE A 53 -1.01 7.43 -13.17
CA PHE A 53 0.44 7.36 -13.32
C PHE A 53 0.91 7.21 -14.77
N SER A 54 0.19 6.46 -15.58
CA SER A 54 0.50 6.27 -17.01
C SER A 54 0.40 7.58 -17.81
N ARG A 55 -0.53 8.47 -17.42
CA ARG A 55 -0.76 9.79 -18.03
C ARG A 55 -0.19 10.96 -17.23
N ARG A 56 0.74 10.70 -16.31
CA ARG A 56 1.31 11.71 -15.39
C ARG A 56 1.88 12.94 -16.10
N ASP A 57 2.38 12.77 -17.32
CA ASP A 57 3.00 13.83 -18.13
C ASP A 57 1.94 14.77 -18.76
N GLU A 58 0.67 14.38 -18.74
CA GLU A 58 -0.48 15.18 -19.22
C GLU A 58 -1.16 15.96 -18.08
N LEU A 59 -0.80 15.70 -16.82
CA LEU A 59 -1.42 16.36 -15.67
C LEU A 59 -0.99 17.82 -15.57
N THR A 60 -1.92 18.70 -15.21
CA THR A 60 -1.67 20.15 -15.08
C THR A 60 -2.23 20.71 -13.78
N ASP A 61 -1.76 21.90 -13.39
CA ASP A 61 -2.25 22.69 -12.26
C ASP A 61 -2.47 21.88 -10.96
N LYS A 62 -3.71 21.88 -10.46
CA LYS A 62 -4.09 21.27 -9.18
C LYS A 62 -3.98 19.75 -9.20
N GLU A 63 -4.18 19.13 -10.37
CA GLU A 63 -4.11 17.67 -10.53
C GLU A 63 -2.66 17.20 -10.43
N LEU A 64 -1.74 17.91 -11.10
CA LEU A 64 -0.31 17.64 -11.00
C LEU A 64 0.20 17.82 -9.57
N GLU A 65 -0.23 18.90 -8.90
CA GLU A 65 0.11 19.16 -7.50
C GLU A 65 -0.41 18.06 -6.55
N ALA A 66 -1.63 17.57 -6.75
CA ALA A 66 -2.19 16.46 -5.98
C ALA A 66 -1.44 15.15 -6.24
N PHE A 67 -1.12 14.87 -7.50
CA PHE A 67 -0.34 13.72 -7.91
C PHE A 67 1.05 13.71 -7.26
N ILE A 68 1.79 14.82 -7.32
CA ILE A 68 3.13 14.94 -6.72
C ILE A 68 3.08 14.70 -5.22
N ARG A 69 2.11 15.29 -4.51
CA ARG A 69 1.96 15.08 -3.06
C ARG A 69 1.68 13.62 -2.70
N ALA A 70 0.75 12.98 -3.41
CA ALA A 70 0.41 11.57 -3.17
C ALA A 70 1.58 10.64 -3.53
N ARG A 71 2.27 10.90 -4.65
CA ARG A 71 3.46 10.15 -5.08
C ARG A 71 4.58 10.26 -4.06
N ASN A 72 4.89 11.47 -3.57
CA ASN A 72 5.94 11.67 -2.58
C ASN A 72 5.63 10.94 -1.28
N LEU A 73 4.38 10.96 -0.80
CA LEU A 73 3.99 10.19 0.38
C LEU A 73 4.11 8.68 0.15
N PHE A 74 3.66 8.20 -1.01
CA PHE A 74 3.79 6.78 -1.37
C PHE A 74 5.25 6.34 -1.42
N TYR A 75 6.12 7.14 -2.05
CA TYR A 75 7.56 6.89 -2.07
C TYR A 75 8.17 6.84 -0.66
N VAL A 76 7.82 7.80 0.21
CA VAL A 76 8.28 7.77 1.60
C VAL A 76 7.77 6.50 2.31
N ALA A 77 6.51 6.09 2.11
CA ALA A 77 6.00 4.86 2.73
C ALA A 77 6.76 3.61 2.25
N CYS A 78 7.01 3.49 0.94
CA CYS A 78 7.70 2.34 0.36
C CYS A 78 9.18 2.27 0.78
N SER A 79 9.87 3.41 0.81
CA SER A 79 11.30 3.49 1.15
C SER A 79 11.63 3.24 2.63
N ARG A 80 10.61 3.14 3.51
CA ARG A 80 10.82 2.78 4.92
C ARG A 80 11.06 1.28 5.13
N ALA A 81 10.72 0.45 4.15
CA ALA A 81 10.94 -0.99 4.18
C ALA A 81 12.36 -1.32 3.72
N ARG A 82 13.11 -2.06 4.55
CA ARG A 82 14.46 -2.52 4.19
C ARG A 82 14.49 -3.82 3.39
N GLU A 83 13.66 -4.79 3.77
CA GLU A 83 13.69 -6.12 3.16
C GLU A 83 12.33 -6.51 2.56
N HIS A 84 11.24 -6.34 3.30
CA HIS A 84 9.91 -6.75 2.86
C HIS A 84 8.88 -5.63 3.03
N LEU A 85 8.16 -5.32 1.94
CA LEU A 85 7.07 -4.36 1.91
C LEU A 85 5.78 -5.06 1.48
N ALA A 86 4.74 -4.93 2.29
CA ALA A 86 3.37 -5.24 1.92
C ALA A 86 2.55 -3.95 1.92
N ILE A 87 1.72 -3.74 0.90
CA ILE A 87 0.82 -2.59 0.82
C ILE A 87 -0.61 -3.13 0.76
N LEU A 88 -1.42 -2.77 1.75
CA LEU A 88 -2.82 -3.17 1.84
C LEU A 88 -3.71 -2.00 1.44
N PHE A 89 -4.44 -2.14 0.33
CA PHE A 89 -5.49 -1.20 -0.06
C PHE A 89 -6.82 -1.69 0.50
N THR A 90 -7.39 -0.90 1.43
CA THR A 90 -8.69 -1.22 2.07
C THR A 90 -9.89 -0.80 1.23
N THR A 91 -9.64 -0.19 0.08
CA THR A 91 -10.68 0.27 -0.85
C THR A 91 -10.43 -0.26 -2.23
N LYS A 92 -11.51 -0.49 -2.98
CA LYS A 92 -11.44 -0.94 -4.36
C LYS A 92 -10.58 0.02 -5.20
N LEU A 93 -9.57 -0.53 -5.85
CA LEU A 93 -8.75 0.18 -6.83
C LEU A 93 -9.44 0.15 -8.20
N GLU A 94 -9.28 1.22 -8.95
CA GLU A 94 -9.70 1.26 -10.34
C GLU A 94 -8.78 0.39 -11.21
N PRO A 95 -9.25 -0.11 -12.37
CA PRO A 95 -8.42 -0.91 -13.27
C PRO A 95 -7.08 -0.24 -13.62
N ALA A 96 -7.08 1.06 -13.95
CA ALA A 96 -5.86 1.79 -14.27
C ALA A 96 -4.83 1.82 -13.12
N ALA A 97 -5.29 1.85 -11.88
CA ALA A 97 -4.42 1.78 -10.70
C ALA A 97 -3.82 0.37 -10.54
N LEU A 98 -4.62 -0.68 -10.80
CA LEU A 98 -4.13 -2.05 -10.80
C LEU A 98 -3.14 -2.30 -11.93
N ASP A 99 -3.37 -1.74 -13.11
CA ASP A 99 -2.46 -1.87 -14.26
C ASP A 99 -1.11 -1.21 -13.95
N THR A 100 -1.13 -0.01 -13.36
CA THR A 100 0.09 0.63 -12.85
C THR A 100 0.82 -0.25 -11.82
N LEU A 101 0.09 -0.87 -10.89
CA LEU A 101 0.69 -1.79 -9.92
C LEU A 101 1.27 -3.03 -10.60
N ARG A 102 0.59 -3.62 -11.59
CA ARG A 102 1.09 -4.78 -12.36
C ARG A 102 2.35 -4.46 -13.17
N GLU A 103 2.50 -3.22 -13.61
CA GLU A 103 3.72 -2.76 -14.27
C GLU A 103 4.88 -2.60 -13.28
N TRP A 104 4.58 -2.16 -12.04
CA TRP A 104 5.61 -1.92 -11.02
C TRP A 104 6.03 -3.17 -10.28
N VAL A 105 5.07 -4.05 -10.03
CA VAL A 105 5.24 -5.33 -9.36
C VAL A 105 4.61 -6.39 -10.24
N ASP A 106 5.30 -7.51 -10.42
CA ASP A 106 4.75 -8.62 -11.19
C ASP A 106 3.36 -9.01 -10.67
N GLU A 107 2.48 -9.47 -11.55
CA GLU A 107 1.12 -9.87 -11.17
C GLU A 107 1.10 -10.95 -10.07
N SER A 108 2.16 -11.77 -9.98
CA SER A 108 2.37 -12.76 -8.92
C SER A 108 2.50 -12.15 -7.50
N ARG A 109 2.73 -10.84 -7.40
CA ARG A 109 2.88 -10.09 -6.14
C ARG A 109 1.62 -9.31 -5.77
N ILE A 110 0.54 -9.44 -6.55
CA ILE A 110 -0.74 -8.79 -6.29
C ILE A 110 -1.75 -9.86 -5.87
N THR A 111 -2.36 -9.68 -4.70
CA THR A 111 -3.37 -10.61 -4.17
C THR A 111 -4.65 -9.85 -3.86
N SER A 112 -5.77 -10.30 -4.44
CA SER A 112 -7.08 -9.76 -4.13
C SER A 112 -7.60 -10.39 -2.83
N LEU A 113 -7.92 -9.54 -1.84
CA LEU A 113 -8.51 -9.98 -0.58
C LEU A 113 -10.00 -9.66 -0.58
N ARG A 114 -10.85 -10.68 -0.40
CA ARG A 114 -12.27 -10.49 -0.09
C ARG A 114 -12.46 -10.58 1.42
N PHE A 115 -13.04 -9.54 2.02
CA PHE A 115 -13.46 -9.53 3.42
C PHE A 115 -14.96 -9.84 3.48
N ASP A 116 -15.30 -11.03 3.96
CA ASP A 116 -16.68 -11.48 4.08
C ASP A 116 -17.01 -11.74 5.56
N GLY A 117 -16.99 -10.66 6.36
CA GLY A 117 -17.47 -10.59 7.76
C GLY A 117 -16.76 -11.43 8.84
N ASP A 118 -16.24 -12.60 8.48
CA ASP A 118 -15.70 -13.61 9.40
C ASP A 118 -14.61 -14.48 8.74
N THR A 119 -14.30 -14.28 7.46
CA THR A 119 -13.24 -15.02 6.76
C THR A 119 -12.68 -14.21 5.57
N VAL A 120 -11.35 -14.09 5.48
CA VAL A 120 -10.66 -13.57 4.29
C VAL A 120 -10.54 -14.71 3.29
N VAL A 121 -10.88 -14.53 2.01
CA VAL A 121 -10.70 -15.57 0.98
C VAL A 121 -9.94 -14.98 -0.21
N GLY A 122 -8.84 -15.63 -0.61
CA GLY A 122 -7.97 -15.17 -1.70
C GLY A 122 -8.61 -15.49 -3.04
N GLY A 123 -8.63 -14.49 -3.93
CA GLY A 123 -9.15 -14.62 -5.29
C GLY A 123 -8.09 -14.23 -6.31
#